data_AF-A0A923NAS9-F1
#
_entry.id   AF-A0A923NAS9-F1
#
_cell.length_a   1.000
_cell.length_b   1.000
_cell.length_c   1.000
_cell.angle_alpha   90.00
_cell.angle_beta   90.00
_cell.angle_gamma   90.00
#
_symmetry.space_group_name_H-M   'P 1'
#
loop_
_entity.id
_entity.type
_entity.pdbx_description
1 polymer ?
#
loop_
_entity_poly.entity_id
_entity_poly.type
_entity_poly.pdbx_seq_one_letter_code
_entity_poly.pdbx_strand_id
1 'polypeptide(L)'
;MKTEQIRLIQDTYTVPAEVGGYLVTCPGCGARINLYDMYHGFCPWCESSMKKHRDRMIRILRTLDYRIDQSESKNVIVPAGYLPVQQLQHWLEHSGEISGGRDARKIVEIKELHEGDKHLRALCAVCLGGAYEKALQDRDPEKAKSILQGLATAEEEKFIKFSLHKAIDLLAGEWPRKVKLLQQARDQISEVFRSEYVLEVLQRLDSEV
;
A
#
# COMPACT_ATOMS: atom_id res chain seq x y z
N MET A 1 -4.54 -16.67 12.44
CA MET A 1 -5.76 -16.68 11.58
C MET A 1 -5.67 -17.91 10.69
N LYS A 2 -6.69 -18.77 10.62
CA LYS A 2 -6.66 -19.95 9.74
C LYS A 2 -6.85 -19.52 8.29
N THR A 3 -6.04 -20.05 7.37
CA THR A 3 -6.10 -19.73 5.93
C THR A 3 -6.41 -20.98 5.12
N GLU A 4 -7.10 -20.81 4.00
CA GLU A 4 -7.43 -21.82 3.01
C GLU A 4 -6.93 -21.39 1.63
N GLN A 5 -6.57 -22.37 0.79
CA GLN A 5 -6.24 -22.13 -0.61
C GLN A 5 -7.51 -22.24 -1.43
N ILE A 6 -7.89 -21.17 -2.13
CA ILE A 6 -8.97 -21.20 -3.12
C ILE A 6 -8.38 -21.12 -4.52
N ARG A 7 -8.94 -21.92 -5.43
CA ARG A 7 -8.58 -21.88 -6.85
C ARG A 7 -9.63 -21.06 -7.60
N LEU A 8 -9.20 -19.99 -8.26
CA LEU A 8 -10.03 -19.13 -9.09
C LEU A 8 -9.57 -19.26 -10.53
N ILE A 9 -10.39 -19.91 -11.36
CA ILE A 9 -10.07 -20.25 -12.76
C ILE A 9 -8.74 -21.02 -12.85
N GLN A 10 -7.62 -20.35 -13.14
CA GLN A 10 -6.29 -20.95 -13.28
C GLN A 10 -5.35 -20.65 -12.11
N ASP A 11 -5.68 -19.68 -11.25
CA ASP A 11 -4.80 -19.15 -10.22
C ASP A 11 -5.18 -19.65 -8.82
N THR A 12 -4.21 -19.74 -7.91
CA THR A 12 -4.43 -20.19 -6.52
C THR A 12 -4.15 -19.04 -5.56
N TYR A 13 -5.09 -18.75 -4.67
CA TYR A 13 -5.02 -17.65 -3.70
C TYR A 13 -5.17 -18.18 -2.28
N THR A 14 -4.38 -17.62 -1.36
CA THR A 14 -4.50 -17.89 0.09
C THR A 14 -5.47 -16.89 0.71
N VAL A 15 -6.61 -17.36 1.19
CA VAL A 15 -7.65 -16.55 1.84
C VAL A 15 -7.88 -17.02 3.27
N PRO A 16 -8.45 -16.21 4.18
CA PRO A 16 -8.87 -16.71 5.48
C PRO A 16 -9.93 -17.82 5.34
N ALA A 17 -9.93 -18.81 6.23
CA ALA A 17 -10.80 -19.99 6.12
C ALA A 17 -12.31 -19.63 6.16
N GLU A 18 -12.66 -18.51 6.76
CA GLU A 18 -14.03 -17.99 6.88
C GLU A 18 -14.61 -17.46 5.56
N VAL A 19 -13.74 -17.25 4.55
CA VAL A 19 -14.11 -16.79 3.22
C VAL A 19 -14.06 -17.91 2.17
N GLY A 20 -13.65 -19.13 2.55
CA GLY A 20 -13.67 -20.30 1.68
C GLY A 20 -15.09 -20.82 1.42
N GLY A 21 -15.35 -21.31 0.20
CA GLY A 21 -16.47 -22.23 -0.03
C GLY A 21 -17.87 -21.65 -0.25
N TYR A 22 -18.01 -20.45 -0.82
CA TYR A 22 -19.31 -19.91 -1.28
C TYR A 22 -19.85 -20.67 -2.51
N LEU A 23 -20.20 -21.94 -2.33
CA LEU A 23 -20.77 -22.79 -3.36
C LEU A 23 -22.29 -22.65 -3.36
N VAL A 24 -22.87 -22.37 -4.53
CA VAL A 24 -24.32 -22.33 -4.72
C VAL A 24 -24.72 -23.17 -5.93
N THR A 25 -25.88 -23.83 -5.86
CA THR A 25 -26.46 -24.53 -6.99
C THR A 25 -27.18 -23.53 -7.90
N CYS A 26 -26.85 -23.51 -9.18
CA CYS A 26 -27.57 -22.71 -10.18
C CYS A 26 -29.01 -23.21 -10.32
N PRO A 27 -30.04 -22.36 -10.21
CA PRO A 27 -31.43 -22.76 -10.38
C PRO A 27 -31.77 -23.07 -11.86
N GLY A 28 -30.96 -22.59 -12.81
CA GLY A 28 -31.18 -22.85 -14.24
C GLY A 28 -30.64 -24.20 -14.72
N CYS A 29 -29.38 -24.51 -14.40
CA CYS A 29 -28.73 -25.74 -14.88
C CYS A 29 -28.38 -26.75 -13.78
N GLY A 30 -28.70 -26.48 -12.51
CA GLY A 30 -28.40 -27.37 -11.39
C GLY A 30 -26.92 -27.49 -11.04
N ALA A 31 -26.04 -26.78 -11.73
CA ALA A 31 -24.61 -26.89 -11.54
C ALA A 31 -24.16 -26.17 -10.26
N ARG A 32 -23.20 -26.76 -9.55
CA ARG A 32 -22.67 -26.22 -8.30
C ARG A 32 -21.51 -25.28 -8.63
N ILE A 33 -21.68 -24.00 -8.34
CA ILE A 33 -20.80 -22.91 -8.78
C ILE A 33 -20.21 -22.23 -7.55
N ASN A 34 -18.92 -21.90 -7.61
CA ASN A 34 -18.31 -21.00 -6.66
C ASN A 34 -18.70 -19.55 -7.01
N LEU A 35 -19.29 -18.82 -6.05
CA LEU A 35 -19.75 -17.46 -6.27
C LEU A 35 -18.62 -16.48 -6.64
N TYR A 36 -17.35 -16.83 -6.36
CA TYR A 36 -16.18 -16.10 -6.85
C TYR A 36 -16.00 -16.18 -8.38
N ASP A 37 -16.42 -17.28 -9.01
CA ASP A 37 -16.26 -17.52 -10.44
C ASP A 37 -17.36 -16.84 -11.28
N MET A 38 -18.27 -16.09 -10.64
CA MET A 38 -19.38 -15.42 -11.32
C MET A 38 -19.00 -14.05 -11.86
N TYR A 39 -18.96 -13.95 -13.19
CA TYR A 39 -18.88 -12.67 -13.88
C TYR A 39 -20.26 -11.98 -13.90
N HIS A 40 -20.34 -10.73 -13.45
CA HIS A 40 -21.57 -9.90 -13.38
C HIS A 40 -22.81 -10.52 -12.72
N GLY A 41 -22.65 -11.61 -11.96
CA GLY A 41 -23.77 -12.30 -11.30
C GLY A 41 -24.60 -13.18 -12.23
N PHE A 42 -24.00 -13.70 -13.30
CA PHE A 42 -24.61 -14.70 -14.17
C PHE A 42 -23.91 -16.05 -14.04
N CYS A 43 -24.67 -17.14 -14.22
CA CYS A 43 -24.12 -18.48 -14.32
C CYS A 43 -23.24 -18.58 -15.58
N PRO A 44 -21.97 -19.03 -15.47
CA PRO A 44 -21.07 -19.13 -16.63
C PRO A 44 -21.48 -20.22 -17.63
N TRP A 45 -22.37 -21.14 -17.24
CA TRP A 45 -22.76 -22.29 -18.07
C TRP A 45 -24.12 -22.14 -18.75
N CYS A 46 -25.06 -21.43 -18.14
CA CYS A 46 -26.42 -21.31 -18.67
C CYS A 46 -26.98 -19.89 -18.59
N GLU A 47 -26.15 -18.90 -18.24
CA GLU A 47 -26.45 -17.47 -18.20
C GLU A 47 -27.63 -17.07 -17.30
N SER A 48 -28.16 -18.01 -16.51
CA SER A 48 -29.22 -17.72 -15.55
C SER A 48 -28.73 -16.71 -14.51
N SER A 49 -29.60 -15.78 -14.14
CA SER A 49 -29.26 -14.74 -13.18
C SER A 49 -29.03 -15.32 -11.78
N MET A 50 -27.84 -15.04 -11.25
CA MET A 50 -27.39 -15.42 -9.91
C MET A 50 -27.16 -14.18 -9.02
N LYS A 51 -27.64 -13.02 -9.48
CA LYS A 51 -27.40 -11.70 -8.87
C LYS A 51 -27.76 -11.64 -7.40
N LYS A 52 -28.89 -12.24 -6.98
CA LYS A 52 -29.29 -12.28 -5.56
C LYS A 52 -28.27 -13.01 -4.66
N HIS A 53 -27.71 -14.12 -5.14
CA HIS A 53 -26.71 -14.89 -4.40
C HIS A 53 -25.38 -14.14 -4.35
N ARG A 54 -24.97 -13.53 -5.47
CA ARG A 54 -23.82 -12.63 -5.52
C ARG A 54 -23.98 -11.47 -4.54
N ASP A 55 -25.07 -10.69 -4.62
CA ASP A 55 -25.31 -9.51 -3.77
C ASP A 55 -25.35 -9.87 -2.27
N ARG A 56 -25.76 -11.09 -1.92
CA ARG A 56 -25.69 -11.60 -0.55
C ARG A 56 -24.25 -11.87 -0.12
N MET A 57 -23.44 -12.53 -0.96
CA MET A 57 -22.01 -12.74 -0.71
C MET A 57 -21.28 -11.40 -0.56
N ILE A 58 -21.54 -10.43 -1.45
CA ILE A 58 -20.96 -9.08 -1.37
C ILE A 58 -21.28 -8.42 -0.03
N ARG A 59 -22.52 -8.56 0.46
CA ARG A 59 -22.93 -8.03 1.77
C ARG A 59 -22.15 -8.69 2.91
N ILE A 60 -22.02 -10.01 2.91
CA ILE A 60 -21.27 -10.75 3.94
C ILE A 60 -19.80 -10.32 3.92
N LEU A 61 -19.18 -10.27 2.74
CA LEU A 61 -17.80 -9.83 2.56
C LEU A 61 -17.58 -8.41 3.10
N ARG A 62 -18.48 -7.46 2.80
CA ARG A 62 -18.41 -6.11 3.37
C ARG A 62 -18.54 -6.11 4.90
N THR A 63 -19.39 -6.96 5.47
CA THR A 63 -19.51 -7.11 6.93
C THR A 63 -18.23 -7.66 7.56
N LEU A 64 -17.48 -8.48 6.83
CA LEU A 64 -16.18 -9.02 7.25
C LEU A 64 -15.00 -8.11 6.87
N ASP A 65 -15.27 -6.88 6.43
CA ASP A 65 -14.28 -5.91 5.96
C ASP A 65 -13.43 -6.39 4.76
N TYR A 66 -14.08 -7.04 3.80
CA TYR A 66 -13.51 -7.35 2.48
C TYR A 66 -14.03 -6.34 1.44
N ARG A 67 -13.16 -5.92 0.53
CA ARG A 67 -13.50 -5.07 -0.61
C ARG A 67 -13.48 -5.86 -1.91
N ILE A 68 -14.36 -5.47 -2.82
CA ILE A 68 -14.45 -6.04 -4.16
C ILE A 68 -13.79 -5.04 -5.08
N ASP A 69 -12.62 -5.40 -5.57
CA ASP A 69 -11.95 -4.64 -6.61
C ASP A 69 -12.44 -5.09 -7.98
N GLN A 70 -12.83 -4.13 -8.79
CA GLN A 70 -13.26 -4.34 -10.17
C GLN A 70 -12.11 -3.88 -11.06
N SER A 71 -11.06 -4.68 -11.16
CA SER A 71 -10.07 -4.47 -12.21
C SER A 71 -10.68 -4.85 -13.56
N GLU A 72 -10.14 -4.29 -14.65
CA GLU A 72 -10.70 -4.34 -16.01
C GLU A 72 -10.92 -5.76 -16.59
N SER A 73 -10.53 -6.82 -15.87
CA SER A 73 -10.70 -8.20 -16.31
C SER A 73 -11.23 -9.19 -15.26
N LYS A 74 -11.35 -8.86 -13.96
CA LYS A 74 -11.80 -9.79 -12.92
C LYS A 74 -12.45 -9.06 -11.72
N ASN A 75 -13.50 -9.66 -11.13
CA ASN A 75 -13.96 -9.27 -9.79
C ASN A 75 -13.01 -9.92 -8.77
N VAL A 76 -11.94 -9.23 -8.35
CA VAL A 76 -11.01 -9.76 -7.35
C VAL A 76 -11.49 -9.33 -5.97
N ILE A 77 -11.82 -10.31 -5.12
CA ILE A 77 -12.26 -10.06 -3.75
C ILE A 77 -11.03 -10.13 -2.85
N VAL A 78 -10.66 -8.99 -2.27
CA VAL A 78 -9.48 -8.84 -1.43
C VAL A 78 -9.91 -8.37 -0.04
N PRO A 79 -9.27 -8.86 1.05
CA PRO A 79 -9.45 -8.25 2.37
C PRO A 79 -9.22 -6.74 2.28
N ALA A 80 -9.98 -5.89 2.98
CA ALA A 80 -9.84 -4.44 2.87
C ALA A 80 -8.43 -3.97 3.25
N GLY A 81 -7.73 -4.69 4.13
CA GLY A 81 -6.33 -4.45 4.47
C GLY A 81 -5.33 -4.79 3.35
N TYR A 82 -5.73 -5.51 2.30
CA TYR A 82 -4.84 -5.94 1.21
C TYR A 82 -4.69 -4.91 0.09
N LEU A 83 -5.74 -4.15 -0.24
CA LEU A 83 -5.66 -3.10 -1.27
C LEU A 83 -4.59 -2.03 -0.95
N PRO A 84 -4.50 -1.53 0.28
CA PRO A 84 -3.46 -0.58 0.63
C PRO A 84 -2.05 -1.19 0.56
N VAL A 85 -1.90 -2.49 0.88
CA VAL A 85 -0.62 -3.22 0.75
C VAL A 85 -0.23 -3.42 -0.72
N GLN A 86 -1.20 -3.73 -1.59
CA GLN A 86 -0.96 -3.84 -3.04
C GLN A 86 -0.57 -2.49 -3.64
N GLN A 87 -1.23 -1.41 -3.21
CA GLN A 87 -0.85 -0.05 -3.60
C GLN A 87 0.56 0.32 -3.11
N LEU A 88 0.93 -0.09 -1.89
CA LEU A 88 2.29 0.07 -1.38
C LEU A 88 3.32 -0.68 -2.23
N GLN A 89 3.03 -1.92 -2.62
CA GLN A 89 3.89 -2.71 -3.52
C GLN A 89 4.08 -2.01 -4.86
N HIS A 90 3.00 -1.51 -5.46
CA HIS A 90 3.08 -0.72 -6.69
C HIS A 90 3.97 0.51 -6.54
N TRP A 91 3.82 1.28 -5.46
CA TRP A 91 4.65 2.46 -5.19
C TRP A 91 6.10 2.14 -4.83
N LEU A 92 6.42 0.96 -4.32
CA LEU A 92 7.81 0.55 -4.13
C LEU A 92 8.53 0.36 -5.47
N GLU A 93 7.83 -0.14 -6.48
CA GLU A 93 8.36 -0.30 -7.83
C GLU A 93 8.33 1.03 -8.62
N HIS A 94 7.38 1.92 -8.30
CA HIS A 94 7.12 3.16 -9.02
C HIS A 94 7.11 4.38 -8.09
N SER A 95 8.16 4.58 -7.30
CA SER A 95 8.22 5.63 -6.28
C SER A 95 8.00 7.05 -6.80
N GLY A 96 8.29 7.31 -8.09
CA GLY A 96 8.01 8.58 -8.76
C GLY A 96 6.53 8.93 -8.87
N GLU A 97 5.63 7.94 -8.83
CA GLU A 97 4.17 8.12 -8.90
C GLU A 97 3.56 8.66 -7.60
N ILE A 98 4.31 8.63 -6.49
CA ILE A 98 3.87 9.28 -5.25
C ILE A 98 3.86 10.78 -5.50
N SER A 99 2.67 11.36 -5.59
CA SER A 99 2.46 12.71 -6.11
C SER A 99 2.70 13.83 -5.09
N GLY A 100 2.82 13.50 -3.81
CA GLY A 100 3.05 14.46 -2.74
C GLY A 100 2.48 14.01 -1.39
N GLY A 101 2.17 14.96 -0.52
CA GLY A 101 1.79 14.73 0.88
C GLY A 101 0.48 13.97 1.09
N ARG A 102 -0.41 13.91 0.09
CA ARG A 102 -1.63 13.08 0.18
C ARG A 102 -1.30 11.60 0.11
N ASP A 103 -0.44 11.21 -0.83
CA ASP A 103 -0.07 9.81 -1.00
C ASP A 103 0.90 9.36 0.10
N ALA A 104 1.80 10.26 0.52
CA ALA A 104 2.63 10.02 1.70
C ALA A 104 1.80 9.76 2.97
N ARG A 105 0.71 10.51 3.19
CA ARG A 105 -0.24 10.24 4.28
C ARG A 105 -0.88 8.86 4.19
N LYS A 106 -1.30 8.41 3.00
CA LYS A 106 -1.84 7.06 2.82
C LYS A 106 -0.82 5.99 3.19
N ILE A 107 0.48 6.19 2.88
CA ILE A 107 1.54 5.24 3.27
C ILE A 107 1.69 5.18 4.79
N VAL A 108 1.57 6.32 5.48
CA VAL A 108 1.51 6.36 6.94
C VAL A 108 0.27 5.62 7.45
N GLU A 109 -0.91 5.89 6.90
CA GLU A 109 -2.16 5.18 7.25
C GLU A 109 -2.02 3.66 7.06
N ILE A 110 -1.36 3.20 6.00
CA ILE A 110 -1.06 1.78 5.76
C ILE A 110 -0.22 1.20 6.90
N LYS A 111 0.83 1.92 7.33
CA LYS A 111 1.67 1.52 8.47
C LYS A 111 0.85 1.44 9.76
N GLU A 112 0.01 2.43 10.04
CA GLU A 112 -0.77 2.48 11.29
C GLU A 112 -1.88 1.41 11.32
N LEU A 113 -2.52 1.13 10.18
CA LEU A 113 -3.50 0.05 10.05
C LEU A 113 -2.90 -1.34 10.35
N HIS A 114 -1.59 -1.50 10.18
CA HIS A 114 -0.87 -2.76 10.39
C HIS A 114 0.20 -2.61 11.48
N GLU A 115 -0.12 -1.87 12.55
CA GLU A 115 0.79 -1.68 13.67
C GLU A 115 1.28 -3.04 14.23
N GLY A 116 2.59 -3.14 14.46
CA GLY A 116 3.25 -4.38 14.89
C GLY A 116 3.82 -5.23 13.74
N ASP A 117 3.42 -5.01 12.49
CA ASP A 117 4.04 -5.64 11.33
C ASP A 117 5.36 -4.93 10.97
N LYS A 118 6.47 -5.55 11.40
CA LYS A 118 7.82 -5.02 11.17
C LYS A 118 8.20 -4.98 9.69
N HIS A 119 7.68 -5.91 8.88
CA HIS A 119 7.98 -5.96 7.46
C HIS A 119 7.26 -4.83 6.73
N LEU A 120 5.95 -4.69 6.95
CA LEU A 120 5.17 -3.63 6.32
C LEU A 120 5.67 -2.24 6.73
N ARG A 121 6.02 -2.07 8.01
CA ARG A 121 6.68 -0.86 8.49
C ARG A 121 7.94 -0.53 7.68
N ALA A 122 8.79 -1.53 7.40
CA ALA A 122 9.98 -1.33 6.61
C ALA A 122 9.67 -0.95 5.16
N LEU A 123 8.67 -1.58 4.56
CA LEU A 123 8.19 -1.25 3.22
C LEU A 123 7.68 0.19 3.13
N CYS A 124 6.83 0.63 4.07
CA CYS A 124 6.35 2.01 4.13
C CYS A 124 7.48 3.03 4.26
N ALA A 125 8.47 2.74 5.13
CA ALA A 125 9.62 3.61 5.32
C ALA A 125 10.50 3.73 4.07
N VAL A 126 10.74 2.61 3.37
CA VAL A 126 11.48 2.61 2.09
C VAL A 126 10.72 3.37 1.02
N CYS A 127 9.41 3.18 0.93
CA CYS A 127 8.55 3.83 -0.05
C CYS A 127 8.55 5.36 0.14
N LEU A 128 8.37 5.85 1.37
CA LEU A 128 8.42 7.27 1.70
C LEU A 128 9.82 7.87 1.49
N GLY A 129 10.87 7.14 1.92
CA GLY A 129 12.24 7.57 1.74
C GLY A 129 12.63 7.70 0.27
N GLY A 130 12.25 6.70 -0.55
CA GLY A 130 12.49 6.71 -1.99
C GLY A 130 11.69 7.78 -2.73
N ALA A 131 10.44 8.02 -2.34
CA ALA A 131 9.65 9.11 -2.93
C ALA A 131 10.25 10.49 -2.64
N TYR A 132 10.70 10.71 -1.41
CA TYR A 132 11.34 11.97 -1.01
C TYR A 132 12.66 12.18 -1.75
N GLU A 133 13.52 11.15 -1.77
CA GLU A 133 14.78 11.16 -2.50
C GLU A 133 14.55 11.46 -3.99
N LYS A 134 13.60 10.77 -4.62
CA LYS A 134 13.26 10.95 -6.04
C LYS A 134 12.80 12.37 -6.34
N ALA A 135 11.96 12.96 -5.50
CA ALA A 135 11.49 14.33 -5.66
C ALA A 135 12.64 15.35 -5.59
N LEU A 136 13.62 15.14 -4.70
CA LEU A 136 14.84 15.96 -4.65
C LEU A 136 15.67 15.81 -5.93
N GLN A 137 15.86 14.58 -6.42
CA GLN A 137 16.60 14.34 -7.67
C GLN A 137 15.95 14.99 -8.89
N ASP A 138 14.63 14.90 -8.98
CA ASP A 138 13.83 15.46 -10.07
C ASP A 138 13.71 17.00 -9.95
N ARG A 139 14.35 17.59 -8.92
CA ARG A 139 14.39 19.04 -8.64
C ARG A 139 13.02 19.64 -8.39
N ASP A 140 12.16 18.89 -7.72
CA ASP A 140 10.84 19.32 -7.28
C ASP A 140 10.84 19.52 -5.75
N PRO A 141 11.36 20.66 -5.25
CA PRO A 141 11.45 20.92 -3.81
C PRO A 141 10.09 20.97 -3.13
N GLU A 142 9.04 21.41 -3.83
CA GLU A 142 7.70 21.52 -3.29
C GLU A 142 7.06 20.14 -3.10
N LYS A 143 7.23 19.25 -4.08
CA LYS A 143 6.83 17.85 -3.94
C LYS A 143 7.60 17.16 -2.81
N ALA A 144 8.91 17.36 -2.74
CA ALA A 144 9.75 16.80 -1.68
C ALA A 144 9.27 17.25 -0.29
N LYS A 145 9.03 18.55 -0.11
CA LYS A 145 8.50 19.12 1.13
C LYS A 145 7.10 18.60 1.46
N SER A 146 6.24 18.47 0.46
CA SER A 146 4.89 17.90 0.63
C SER A 146 4.95 16.44 1.10
N ILE A 147 5.89 15.64 0.59
CA ILE A 147 6.11 14.27 1.06
C ILE A 147 6.52 14.25 2.54
N LEU A 148 7.45 15.13 2.95
CA LEU A 148 7.83 15.25 4.37
C LEU A 148 6.64 15.64 5.26
N GLN A 149 5.78 16.56 4.81
CA GLN A 149 4.56 16.92 5.53
C GLN A 149 3.59 15.75 5.67
N GLY A 150 3.53 14.86 4.66
CA GLY A 150 2.75 13.64 4.77
C GLY A 150 3.37 12.62 5.72
N LEU A 151 4.70 12.46 5.70
CA LEU A 151 5.42 11.64 6.68
C LEU A 151 5.22 12.16 8.12
N ALA A 152 5.13 13.48 8.30
CA ALA A 152 4.93 14.11 9.59
C ALA A 152 3.57 13.82 10.25
N THR A 153 2.64 13.17 9.56
CA THR A 153 1.39 12.70 10.18
C THR A 153 1.54 11.37 10.90
N ALA A 154 2.70 10.72 10.83
CA ALA A 154 2.96 9.49 11.57
C ALA A 154 3.00 9.79 13.08
N GLU A 155 2.32 8.97 13.87
CA GLU A 155 2.26 9.15 15.34
C GLU A 155 3.60 8.77 15.99
N GLU A 156 4.34 7.84 15.37
CA GLU A 156 5.56 7.31 15.93
C GLU A 156 6.82 7.99 15.38
N GLU A 157 7.49 8.79 16.21
CA GLU A 157 8.73 9.49 15.81
C GLU A 157 9.85 8.55 15.36
N LYS A 158 9.93 7.33 15.92
CA LYS A 158 10.90 6.31 15.47
C LYS A 158 10.65 5.87 14.02
N PHE A 159 9.40 5.90 13.56
CA PHE A 159 9.06 5.58 12.16
C PHE A 159 9.49 6.73 11.23
N ILE A 160 9.26 7.99 11.66
CA ILE A 160 9.73 9.18 10.94
C ILE A 160 11.25 9.12 10.78
N LYS A 161 11.98 8.95 11.89
CA LYS A 161 13.45 8.80 11.89
C LYS A 161 13.91 7.70 10.95
N PHE A 162 13.28 6.52 11.02
CA PHE A 162 13.65 5.39 10.17
C PHE A 162 13.43 5.67 8.67
N SER A 163 12.31 6.29 8.31
CA SER A 163 12.00 6.68 6.92
C SER A 163 12.99 7.72 6.39
N LEU A 164 13.36 8.71 7.22
CA LEU A 164 14.38 9.70 6.85
C LEU A 164 15.76 9.07 6.67
N HIS A 165 16.15 8.11 7.51
CA HIS A 165 17.39 7.35 7.29
C HIS A 165 17.36 6.57 5.97
N LYS A 166 16.21 6.03 5.54
CA LYS A 166 16.08 5.41 4.21
C LYS A 166 16.25 6.40 3.07
N ALA A 167 15.73 7.61 3.19
CA ALA A 167 16.01 8.66 2.22
C ALA A 167 17.52 9.01 2.16
N ILE A 168 18.17 9.14 3.32
CA ILE A 168 19.61 9.44 3.40
C ILE A 168 20.43 8.30 2.78
N ASP A 169 20.11 7.04 3.08
CA ASP A 169 20.78 5.87 2.49
C ASP A 169 20.77 5.95 0.95
N LEU A 170 19.65 6.38 0.36
CA LEU A 170 19.49 6.52 -1.09
C LEU A 170 20.20 7.75 -1.65
N LEU A 171 20.10 8.90 -0.97
CA LEU A 171 20.79 10.14 -1.33
C LEU A 171 22.32 10.06 -1.19
N ALA A 172 22.82 9.21 -0.29
CA ALA A 172 24.25 9.02 -0.04
C ALA A 172 24.97 8.26 -1.16
N GLY A 173 24.24 7.69 -2.12
CA GLY A 173 24.79 7.08 -3.34
C GLY A 173 25.59 8.07 -4.20
N GLU A 174 26.27 7.55 -5.23
CA GLU A 174 27.05 8.39 -6.14
C GLU A 174 26.15 9.13 -7.13
N TRP A 175 25.78 10.36 -6.77
CA TRP A 175 24.92 11.24 -7.58
C TRP A 175 25.63 12.50 -8.04
N PRO A 176 25.35 12.99 -9.26
CA PRO A 176 25.71 14.35 -9.64
C PRO A 176 25.12 15.35 -8.64
N ARG A 177 25.96 16.18 -8.02
CA ARG A 177 25.56 17.20 -7.02
C ARG A 177 25.07 16.63 -5.69
N LYS A 178 25.54 15.45 -5.27
CA LYS A 178 25.28 14.84 -3.93
C LYS A 178 25.25 15.88 -2.80
N VAL A 179 26.31 16.68 -2.65
CA VAL A 179 26.43 17.73 -1.62
C VAL A 179 25.23 18.70 -1.61
N LYS A 180 24.77 19.14 -2.79
CA LYS A 180 23.64 20.06 -2.90
C LYS A 180 22.32 19.38 -2.52
N LEU A 181 22.13 18.12 -2.89
CA LEU A 181 20.93 17.35 -2.53
C LEU A 181 20.88 17.09 -1.02
N LEU A 182 22.01 16.74 -0.40
CA LEU A 182 22.11 16.53 1.04
C LEU A 182 21.86 17.83 1.82
N GLN A 183 22.41 18.96 1.37
CA GLN A 183 22.13 20.26 1.99
C GLN A 183 20.64 20.63 1.88
N GLN A 184 20.04 20.44 0.70
CA GLN A 184 18.61 20.69 0.51
C GLN A 184 17.75 19.76 1.38
N ALA A 185 18.14 18.49 1.53
CA ALA A 185 17.47 17.55 2.41
C ALA A 185 17.54 18.00 3.87
N ARG A 186 18.73 18.41 4.33
CA ARG A 186 18.95 18.96 5.66
C ARG A 186 18.03 20.15 5.94
N ASP A 187 18.01 21.13 5.03
CA ASP A 187 17.24 22.35 5.19
C ASP A 187 15.74 22.03 5.31
N GLN A 188 15.20 21.21 4.40
CA GLN A 188 13.78 20.83 4.42
C GLN A 188 13.40 19.98 5.64
N ILE A 189 14.23 19.00 6.03
CA ILE A 189 13.97 18.15 7.19
C ILE A 189 13.96 19.00 8.47
N SER A 190 14.91 19.94 8.60
CA SER A 190 14.98 20.86 9.75
C SER A 190 13.78 21.83 9.82
N GLU A 191 13.22 22.18 8.67
CA GLU A 191 12.04 23.05 8.60
C GLU A 191 10.77 22.30 9.03
N VAL A 192 10.60 21.07 8.54
CA VAL A 192 9.39 20.27 8.75
C VAL A 192 9.35 19.62 10.12
N PHE A 193 10.49 19.17 10.65
CA PHE A 193 10.56 18.44 11.91
C PHE A 193 11.37 19.22 12.96
N ARG A 194 10.80 19.40 14.14
CA ARG A 194 11.44 20.09 15.28
C ARG A 194 11.72 19.18 16.49
N SER A 195 11.71 17.87 16.28
CA SER A 195 11.89 16.87 17.34
C SER A 195 13.37 16.55 17.59
N GLU A 196 13.73 16.31 18.86
CA GLU A 196 15.09 15.87 19.24
C GLU A 196 15.49 14.56 18.54
N TYR A 197 14.54 13.69 18.21
CA TYR A 197 14.81 12.44 17.47
C TYR A 197 15.27 12.65 16.03
N VAL A 198 15.02 13.84 15.46
CA VAL A 198 15.49 14.21 14.12
C VAL A 198 16.89 14.84 14.16
N LEU A 199 17.42 15.18 15.34
CA LEU A 199 18.80 15.68 15.47
C LEU A 199 19.82 14.65 15.00
N GLU A 200 19.64 13.37 15.31
CA GLU A 200 20.52 12.30 14.82
C GLU A 200 20.47 12.15 13.28
N VAL A 201 19.31 12.38 12.69
CA VAL A 201 19.14 12.38 11.23
C VAL A 201 19.90 13.55 10.60
N LEU A 202 19.80 14.74 11.20
CA LEU A 202 20.51 15.94 10.75
C LEU A 202 22.03 15.82 10.95
N GLN A 203 22.49 15.25 12.08
CA GLN A 203 23.91 14.97 12.33
C GLN A 203 24.48 14.00 11.29
N ARG A 204 23.72 12.97 10.91
CA ARG A 204 24.13 12.04 9.87
C ARG A 204 24.22 12.73 8.50
N LEU A 205 23.26 13.58 8.15
CA LEU A 205 23.32 14.40 6.93
C LEU A 205 24.57 15.28 6.91
N ASP A 206 24.90 15.91 8.03
CA ASP A 206 26.09 16.75 8.15
C ASP A 206 27.41 15.97 7.98
N SER A 207 27.43 14.67 8.30
CA SER A 207 28.60 13.80 8.08
C SER A 207 28.77 13.29 6.65
N GLU A 208 27.71 13.38 5.82
CA GLU A 208 27.69 12.90 4.42
C GLU A 208 27.96 14.02 3.39
N VAL A 209 27.92 15.27 3.84
CA VAL A 209 28.20 16.51 3.09
C VAL A 209 29.70 16.76 3.02
#